data_AF-A0AAV0ZY58-F1
#
_entry.id   AF-A0AAV0ZY58-F1
#
_cell.length_a   1.000
_cell.length_b   1.000
_cell.length_c   1.000
_cell.angle_alpha   90.00
_cell.angle_beta   90.00
_cell.angle_gamma   90.00
#
_symmetry.space_group_name_H-M   'P 1'
#
loop_
_entity.id
_entity.type
_entity.pdbx_description
1 polymer ?
#
loop_
_entity_poly.entity_id
_entity_poly.type
_entity_poly.pdbx_seq_one_letter_code
_entity_poly.pdbx_strand_id
1 'polypeptide(L)'
;MSKPFLSLLSLSLLLFTSTCLATSSEFDRLNQCRLDNINALEPDHRVESEAGLTETWNPNHPELRCAGVSLIRRTIDPNGLHLPSYSPSPQLIYIIQGKGVIGLTLPGCPQTYQEPRSSQSRQGSRQQQPDSHQKIRRFRKGDIIAIPSGIPYWTYNNGDEPLVAISLLDTSNIANQLDSTPRVFYLGGNPEVEFPETQEEQQERHQQKHSLPVGRRGGQHQQEEESEEQKDGNSVLSGFSSEFLAQTFNTEEDTAKRLRSPRDKRNQIVRVEGGLRIINPEGQQEEEEEEEEEKQRSEQGRNGLEETICSLKIRENIAQPARADLYNPRAGSISTANSLTLPILRYLRLSAEYVRLYRNGIYAPHWNINANSLLYVIRGEGRVRIVNSQGNAVFDNKVRKGQLVVVPQNFVVAEQAGEEEGLEYLVFKTNDRAAVSHVQQVFRATPADVLANAFGLRQRQVTELKLSGNRGPLVHPQSQSQSN
;
A
#
# COMPACT_ATOMS: atom_id res chain seq x y z
N MET A 1 23.93 21.42 60.20
CA MET A 1 24.25 20.29 59.31
C MET A 1 22.94 19.73 58.74
N SER A 2 22.47 20.31 57.64
CA SER A 2 21.26 19.89 56.93
C SER A 2 21.65 19.19 55.62
N LYS A 3 20.88 18.16 55.28
CA LYS A 3 21.19 17.05 54.37
C LYS A 3 21.10 17.45 52.88
N PRO A 4 22.10 17.14 52.03
CA PRO A 4 22.00 17.22 50.57
C PRO A 4 21.79 15.83 49.92
N PHE A 5 21.18 14.86 50.60
CA PHE A 5 21.04 13.47 50.09
C PHE A 5 19.67 13.15 49.48
N LEU A 6 18.66 14.00 49.64
CA LEU A 6 17.30 13.72 49.14
C LEU A 6 17.06 14.16 47.69
N SER A 7 17.89 15.04 47.13
CA SER A 7 17.70 15.54 45.75
C SER A 7 18.22 14.58 44.67
N LEU A 8 19.20 13.73 44.98
CA LEU A 8 19.79 12.77 44.02
C LEU A 8 18.95 11.50 43.85
N LEU A 9 18.17 11.10 44.87
CA LEU A 9 17.25 9.97 44.77
C LEU A 9 16.02 10.27 43.90
N SER A 10 15.57 11.53 43.88
CA SER A 10 14.42 11.96 43.04
C SER A 10 14.76 11.95 41.55
N LEU A 11 15.97 12.40 41.19
CA LEU A 11 16.40 12.46 39.79
C LEU A 11 16.71 11.08 39.19
N SER A 12 17.16 10.12 40.01
CA SER A 12 17.36 8.73 39.59
C SER A 12 16.02 7.99 39.43
N LEU A 13 15.05 8.22 40.32
CA LEU A 13 13.72 7.60 40.21
C LEU A 13 12.95 8.06 38.95
N LEU A 14 13.11 9.31 38.52
CA LEU A 14 12.54 9.85 37.28
C LEU A 14 13.19 9.27 36.01
N LEU A 15 14.48 8.93 36.05
CA LEU A 15 15.18 8.26 34.94
C LEU A 15 14.80 6.78 34.83
N PHE A 16 14.53 6.10 35.95
CA PHE A 16 14.07 4.71 35.96
C PHE A 16 12.60 4.54 35.55
N THR A 17 11.72 5.51 35.82
CA THR A 17 10.31 5.44 35.39
C THR A 17 10.11 5.75 33.90
N SER A 18 10.94 6.63 33.30
CA SER A 18 10.93 6.83 31.84
C SER A 18 11.51 5.63 31.08
N THR A 19 12.48 4.91 31.65
CA THR A 19 13.05 3.71 31.02
C THR A 19 12.12 2.49 31.13
N CYS A 20 11.31 2.35 32.18
CA CYS A 20 10.34 1.25 32.28
C CYS A 20 9.08 1.39 31.41
N LEU A 21 8.70 2.61 31.01
CA LEU A 21 7.56 2.82 30.10
C LEU A 21 7.94 2.68 28.62
N ALA A 22 9.20 2.96 28.27
CA ALA A 22 9.70 2.71 26.92
C ALA A 22 9.85 1.20 26.64
N THR A 23 10.29 0.42 27.63
CA THR A 23 10.59 -1.02 27.47
C THR A 23 9.34 -1.89 27.29
N SER A 24 8.19 -1.54 27.87
CA SER A 24 6.95 -2.33 27.68
C SER A 24 6.44 -2.24 26.24
N SER A 25 6.43 -1.03 25.65
CA SER A 25 6.01 -0.82 24.26
C SER A 25 6.92 -1.49 23.23
N GLU A 26 8.22 -1.57 23.52
CA GLU A 26 9.22 -2.20 22.65
C GLU A 26 9.15 -3.74 22.75
N PHE A 27 8.86 -4.28 23.94
CA PHE A 27 8.62 -5.72 24.15
C PHE A 27 7.34 -6.22 23.47
N ASP A 28 6.25 -5.44 23.51
CA ASP A 28 5.02 -5.78 22.80
C ASP A 28 5.22 -5.77 21.28
N ARG A 29 6.09 -4.88 20.78
CA ARG A 29 6.48 -4.82 19.36
C ARG A 29 7.33 -6.02 18.94
N LEU A 30 8.24 -6.49 19.82
CA LEU A 30 9.10 -7.66 19.57
C LEU A 30 8.31 -8.98 19.51
N ASN A 31 7.17 -9.09 20.22
CA ASN A 31 6.34 -10.30 20.22
C ASN A 31 5.29 -10.36 19.11
N GLN A 32 5.01 -9.24 18.42
CA GLN A 32 3.97 -9.19 17.37
C GLN A 32 4.19 -10.18 16.22
N CYS A 33 5.43 -10.54 15.93
CA CYS A 33 5.78 -11.48 14.86
C CYS A 33 6.04 -12.92 15.33
N ARG A 34 5.72 -13.26 16.59
CA ARG A 34 5.73 -14.65 17.05
C ARG A 34 4.45 -15.34 16.58
N LEU A 35 4.42 -15.69 15.29
CA LEU A 35 3.29 -16.34 14.64
C LEU A 35 3.52 -17.85 14.60
N ASP A 36 2.74 -18.59 15.38
CA ASP A 36 2.74 -20.06 15.34
C ASP A 36 1.83 -20.61 14.21
N ASN A 37 0.92 -19.78 13.70
CA ASN A 37 0.07 -20.06 12.55
C ASN A 37 -0.16 -18.79 11.74
N ILE A 38 -0.15 -18.89 10.42
CA ILE A 38 -0.48 -17.83 9.46
C ILE A 38 -1.69 -18.32 8.66
N ASN A 39 -2.59 -17.42 8.30
CA ASN A 39 -3.76 -17.74 7.46
C ASN A 39 -3.71 -17.03 6.11
N ALA A 40 -4.48 -17.56 5.16
CA ALA A 40 -4.81 -16.87 3.92
C ALA A 40 -6.03 -15.98 4.17
N LEU A 41 -5.83 -14.67 4.11
CA LEU A 41 -6.81 -13.66 4.47
C LEU A 41 -7.62 -13.21 3.24
N GLU A 42 -8.90 -12.96 3.45
CA GLU A 42 -9.83 -12.33 2.50
C GLU A 42 -10.36 -11.03 3.13
N PRO A 43 -10.93 -10.07 2.36
CA PRO A 43 -11.44 -8.84 2.95
C PRO A 43 -12.49 -9.11 4.03
N ASP A 44 -12.41 -8.38 5.14
CA ASP A 44 -13.27 -8.52 6.31
C ASP A 44 -14.45 -7.53 6.26
N HIS A 45 -14.24 -6.36 5.65
CA HIS A 45 -15.24 -5.31 5.56
C HIS A 45 -15.41 -4.78 4.13
N ARG A 46 -16.62 -4.29 3.83
CA ARG A 46 -17.06 -3.86 2.50
C ARG A 46 -17.90 -2.61 2.62
N VAL A 47 -17.55 -1.57 1.86
CA VAL A 47 -18.28 -0.31 1.73
C VAL A 47 -18.75 -0.16 0.28
N GLU A 48 -20.05 -0.16 0.08
CA GLU A 48 -20.67 0.11 -1.22
C GLU A 48 -20.77 1.63 -1.45
N SER A 49 -20.50 2.06 -2.68
CA SER A 49 -20.59 3.45 -3.11
C SER A 49 -21.37 3.52 -4.42
N GLU A 50 -21.80 4.71 -4.83
CA GLU A 50 -22.64 4.91 -6.03
C GLU A 50 -22.04 4.31 -7.33
N ALA A 51 -20.71 4.36 -7.46
CA ALA A 51 -20.00 3.86 -8.63
C ALA A 51 -18.80 2.97 -8.27
N GLY A 52 -18.90 2.22 -7.17
CA GLY A 52 -17.84 1.29 -6.82
C GLY A 52 -18.00 0.60 -5.48
N LEU A 53 -16.96 -0.15 -5.12
CA LEU A 53 -16.86 -0.94 -3.91
C LEU A 53 -15.47 -0.76 -3.32
N THR A 54 -15.41 -0.51 -2.01
CA THR A 54 -14.17 -0.55 -1.22
C THR A 54 -14.21 -1.75 -0.29
N GLU A 55 -13.17 -2.56 -0.27
CA GLU A 55 -13.05 -3.73 0.60
C GLU A 55 -11.75 -3.63 1.38
N THR A 56 -11.80 -3.92 2.67
CA THR A 56 -10.66 -3.76 3.57
C THR A 56 -10.44 -5.03 4.37
N TRP A 57 -9.17 -5.27 4.69
CA TRP A 57 -8.78 -6.31 5.63
C TRP A 57 -8.69 -5.70 7.02
N ASN A 58 -9.15 -6.44 8.01
CA ASN A 58 -9.10 -6.05 9.41
C ASN A 58 -7.63 -5.85 9.81
N PRO A 59 -7.22 -4.61 10.20
CA PRO A 59 -5.82 -4.31 10.51
C PRO A 59 -5.32 -5.04 11.77
N ASN A 60 -6.21 -5.64 12.56
CA ASN A 60 -5.90 -6.36 13.77
C ASN A 60 -5.56 -7.83 13.57
N HIS A 61 -5.66 -8.36 12.33
CA HIS A 61 -5.10 -9.67 12.01
C HIS A 61 -3.62 -9.73 12.44
N PRO A 62 -3.20 -10.76 13.20
CA PRO A 62 -1.84 -10.83 13.74
C PRO A 62 -0.77 -10.80 12.64
N GLU A 63 -1.08 -11.36 11.47
CA GLU A 63 -0.26 -11.30 10.27
C GLU A 63 -0.01 -9.85 9.81
N LEU A 64 -1.06 -9.02 9.75
CA LEU A 64 -0.98 -7.63 9.31
C LEU A 64 -0.33 -6.72 10.36
N ARG A 65 -0.60 -6.98 11.66
CA ARG A 65 0.08 -6.30 12.76
C ARG A 65 1.59 -6.58 12.78
N CYS A 66 2.00 -7.84 12.58
CA CYS A 66 3.40 -8.20 12.44
C CYS A 66 4.05 -7.50 11.24
N ALA A 67 3.35 -7.49 10.10
CA ALA A 67 3.85 -6.81 8.90
C ALA A 67 3.92 -5.29 9.04
N GLY A 68 3.07 -4.70 9.88
CA GLY A 68 2.98 -3.26 10.10
C GLY A 68 2.25 -2.53 8.98
N VAL A 69 1.21 -3.15 8.40
CA VAL A 69 0.53 -2.67 7.20
C VAL A 69 -0.99 -2.88 7.25
N SER A 70 -1.71 -2.25 6.32
CA SER A 70 -3.14 -2.49 6.08
C SER A 70 -3.42 -2.52 4.57
N LEU A 71 -4.54 -3.11 4.16
CA LEU A 71 -4.87 -3.27 2.73
C LEU A 71 -6.27 -2.77 2.40
N ILE A 72 -6.39 -2.22 1.20
CA ILE A 72 -7.65 -1.76 0.61
C ILE A 72 -7.73 -2.28 -0.82
N ARG A 73 -8.79 -3.02 -1.16
CA ARG A 73 -9.14 -3.33 -2.55
C ARG A 73 -10.26 -2.40 -2.98
N ARG A 74 -10.08 -1.72 -4.11
CA ARG A 74 -11.11 -0.85 -4.70
C ARG A 74 -11.53 -1.37 -6.06
N THR A 75 -12.83 -1.45 -6.27
CA THR A 75 -13.46 -1.64 -7.57
C THR A 75 -14.18 -0.34 -7.93
N ILE A 76 -13.83 0.25 -9.06
CA ILE A 76 -14.40 1.51 -9.55
C ILE A 76 -15.09 1.21 -10.88
N ASP A 77 -16.41 1.39 -10.92
CA ASP A 77 -17.21 1.17 -12.13
C ASP A 77 -16.79 2.10 -13.27
N PRO A 78 -17.15 1.80 -14.52
CA PRO A 78 -17.02 2.75 -15.62
C PRO A 78 -17.63 4.11 -15.25
N ASN A 79 -16.89 5.18 -15.49
CA ASN A 79 -17.22 6.55 -15.07
C ASN A 79 -17.28 6.78 -13.55
N GLY A 80 -16.74 5.89 -12.74
CA GLY A 80 -16.57 6.08 -11.30
C GLY A 80 -15.36 6.97 -10.99
N LEU A 81 -15.55 7.90 -10.05
CA LEU A 81 -14.54 8.79 -9.48
C LEU A 81 -14.37 8.45 -7.99
N HIS A 82 -13.20 7.93 -7.62
CA HIS A 82 -12.79 7.86 -6.22
C HIS A 82 -12.42 9.27 -5.75
N LEU A 83 -13.12 9.73 -4.72
CA LEU A 83 -13.02 11.10 -4.24
C LEU A 83 -11.62 11.42 -3.69
N PRO A 84 -11.16 12.68 -3.78
CA PRO A 84 -9.85 13.09 -3.30
C PRO A 84 -9.65 12.76 -1.82
N SER A 85 -8.58 12.03 -1.51
CA SER A 85 -8.23 11.62 -0.15
C SER A 85 -6.73 11.52 0.04
N TYR A 86 -6.28 11.55 1.30
CA TYR A 86 -4.89 11.31 1.68
C TYR A 86 -4.81 10.42 2.93
N SER A 87 -3.64 9.83 3.16
CA SER A 87 -3.37 8.99 4.33
C SER A 87 -2.02 9.40 4.95
N PRO A 88 -1.85 9.31 6.29
CA PRO A 88 -0.56 9.53 6.94
C PRO A 88 0.42 8.38 6.66
N SER A 89 -0.03 7.28 6.06
CA SER A 89 0.80 6.16 5.64
C SER A 89 1.07 6.22 4.13
N PRO A 90 2.31 5.99 3.68
CA PRO A 90 2.58 5.84 2.26
C PRO A 90 1.88 4.60 1.69
N GLN A 91 1.54 4.65 0.40
CA GLN A 91 0.81 3.58 -0.28
C GLN A 91 1.51 3.09 -1.53
N LEU A 92 1.40 1.78 -1.77
CA LEU A 92 1.62 1.18 -3.09
C LEU A 92 0.32 0.60 -3.62
N ILE A 93 -0.12 1.08 -4.77
CA ILE A 93 -1.34 0.67 -5.45
C ILE A 93 -0.97 -0.14 -6.68
N TYR A 94 -1.45 -1.38 -6.78
CA TYR A 94 -1.31 -2.19 -7.98
C TYR A 94 -2.63 -2.30 -8.73
N ILE A 95 -2.60 -2.06 -10.04
CA ILE A 95 -3.77 -2.13 -10.92
C ILE A 95 -3.94 -3.57 -11.42
N ILE A 96 -4.96 -4.27 -10.91
CA ILE A 96 -5.26 -5.66 -11.24
C ILE A 96 -6.00 -5.77 -12.59
N GLN A 97 -6.92 -4.85 -12.85
CA GLN A 97 -7.79 -4.83 -14.02
C GLN A 97 -8.17 -3.39 -14.37
N GLY A 98 -8.48 -3.12 -15.64
CA GLY A 98 -8.92 -1.81 -16.08
C GLY A 98 -7.79 -0.85 -16.40
N LYS A 99 -8.21 0.38 -16.70
CA LYS A 99 -7.36 1.54 -16.99
C LYS A 99 -8.06 2.79 -16.46
N GLY A 100 -7.30 3.84 -16.25
CA GLY A 100 -7.85 5.05 -15.67
C GLY A 100 -6.85 6.19 -15.66
N VAL A 101 -7.20 7.22 -14.92
CA VAL A 101 -6.35 8.36 -14.64
C VAL A 101 -6.27 8.60 -13.13
N ILE A 102 -5.09 9.01 -12.68
CA ILE A 102 -4.84 9.42 -11.30
C ILE A 102 -4.28 10.84 -11.28
N GLY A 103 -4.84 11.67 -10.41
CA GLY A 103 -4.31 13.00 -10.11
C GLY A 103 -3.74 13.01 -8.70
N LEU A 104 -2.54 13.57 -8.53
CA LEU A 104 -1.93 13.86 -7.23
C LEU A 104 -1.82 15.37 -7.08
N THR A 105 -2.06 15.86 -5.88
CA THR A 105 -1.88 17.28 -5.54
C THR A 105 -0.62 17.44 -4.71
N LEU A 106 0.51 17.73 -5.37
CA LEU A 106 1.79 17.99 -4.72
C LEU A 106 1.84 19.44 -4.21
N PRO A 107 1.91 19.68 -2.89
CA PRO A 107 1.95 21.03 -2.35
C PRO A 107 3.14 21.83 -2.88
N GLY A 108 2.89 23.08 -3.29
CA GLY A 108 3.93 23.97 -3.84
C GLY A 108 4.24 23.76 -5.33
N CYS A 109 3.70 22.74 -5.97
CA CYS A 109 3.86 22.54 -7.42
C CYS A 109 2.83 23.33 -8.23
N PRO A 110 3.24 23.96 -9.36
CA PRO A 110 2.35 24.75 -10.20
C PRO A 110 1.38 23.86 -10.99
N GLN A 111 0.26 24.45 -11.44
CA GLN A 111 -0.67 23.83 -12.38
C GLN A 111 -0.06 23.87 -13.79
N THR A 112 0.61 22.79 -14.20
CA THR A 112 1.31 22.70 -15.49
C THR A 112 0.42 22.29 -16.65
N TYR A 113 -0.80 21.81 -16.40
CA TYR A 113 -1.78 21.48 -17.43
C TYR A 113 -2.80 22.63 -17.48
N GLN A 114 -2.88 23.31 -18.62
CA GLN A 114 -3.65 24.55 -18.77
C GLN A 114 -4.38 24.58 -20.10
N GLU A 115 -5.63 25.05 -20.09
CA GLU A 115 -6.35 25.33 -21.33
C GLU A 115 -5.92 26.68 -21.92
N PRO A 116 -5.58 26.74 -23.22
CA PRO A 116 -5.27 28.01 -23.85
C PRO A 116 -6.51 28.90 -23.84
N ARG A 117 -6.33 30.17 -23.44
CA ARG A 117 -7.38 31.19 -23.59
C ARG A 117 -7.67 31.39 -25.08
N SER A 118 -8.84 30.98 -25.53
CA SER A 118 -9.28 31.28 -26.89
C SER A 118 -9.51 32.80 -27.03
N SER A 119 -8.74 33.43 -27.93
CA SER A 119 -8.88 34.86 -28.27
C SER A 119 -10.01 35.12 -29.28
N GLN A 120 -10.84 34.12 -29.59
CA GLN A 120 -11.96 34.21 -30.52
C GLN A 120 -13.24 33.63 -29.93
N SER A 121 -14.04 34.46 -29.29
CA SER A 121 -15.48 34.22 -29.20
C SER A 121 -16.23 35.54 -29.27
N ARG A 122 -17.01 35.69 -30.34
CA ARG A 122 -18.01 36.74 -30.55
C ARG A 122 -18.98 36.81 -29.37
N GLN A 123 -19.46 38.01 -29.11
CA GLN A 123 -20.50 38.37 -28.14
C GLN A 123 -21.52 37.26 -27.86
N GLY A 124 -21.64 36.82 -26.60
CA GLY A 124 -22.92 36.31 -26.08
C GLY A 124 -22.91 35.04 -25.21
N SER A 125 -21.87 34.20 -25.21
CA SER A 125 -21.84 32.99 -24.36
C SER A 125 -21.05 33.21 -23.07
N ARG A 126 -21.62 32.83 -21.91
CA ARG A 126 -20.96 32.85 -20.59
C ARG A 126 -19.53 32.27 -20.73
N GLN A 127 -18.52 33.09 -20.44
CA GLN A 127 -17.12 32.67 -20.42
C GLN A 127 -16.96 31.52 -19.42
N GLN A 128 -16.77 30.30 -19.90
CA GLN A 128 -16.13 29.26 -19.11
C GLN A 128 -14.67 29.68 -18.98
N GLN A 129 -14.23 29.98 -17.75
CA GLN A 129 -12.81 30.26 -17.52
C GLN A 129 -12.00 29.02 -17.89
N PRO A 130 -10.85 29.19 -18.56
CA PRO A 130 -9.96 28.07 -18.88
C PRO A 130 -9.54 27.36 -17.59
N ASP A 131 -9.58 26.03 -17.60
CA ASP A 131 -9.13 25.23 -16.45
C ASP A 131 -7.60 25.17 -16.36
N SER A 132 -7.09 24.90 -15.16
CA SER A 132 -5.69 24.60 -14.92
C SER A 132 -5.51 23.69 -13.72
N HIS A 133 -4.75 22.60 -13.87
CA HIS A 133 -4.47 21.66 -12.79
C HIS A 133 -3.06 21.05 -12.89
N GLN A 134 -2.68 20.25 -11.90
CA GLN A 134 -1.40 19.52 -11.93
C GLN A 134 -1.44 18.34 -12.92
N LYS A 135 -0.27 17.77 -13.22
CA LYS A 135 -0.11 16.64 -14.16
C LYS A 135 -1.01 15.45 -13.78
N ILE A 136 -1.85 15.05 -14.73
CA ILE A 136 -2.65 13.83 -14.66
C ILE A 136 -1.84 12.65 -15.22
N ARG A 137 -1.93 11.49 -14.59
CA ARG A 137 -1.19 10.30 -15.02
C ARG A 137 -2.16 9.21 -15.43
N ARG A 138 -1.99 8.68 -16.63
CA ARG A 138 -2.71 7.48 -17.09
C ARG A 138 -2.11 6.25 -16.42
N PHE A 139 -2.94 5.27 -16.11
CA PHE A 139 -2.49 3.97 -15.65
C PHE A 139 -3.31 2.86 -16.30
N ARG A 140 -2.75 1.66 -16.29
CA ARG A 140 -3.39 0.44 -16.81
C ARG A 140 -3.04 -0.76 -15.95
N LYS A 141 -3.73 -1.88 -16.20
CA LYS A 141 -3.40 -3.18 -15.63
C LYS A 141 -1.88 -3.44 -15.62
N GLY A 142 -1.38 -3.85 -14.46
CA GLY A 142 0.02 -4.17 -14.22
C GLY A 142 0.85 -3.00 -13.70
N ASP A 143 0.32 -1.78 -13.66
CA ASP A 143 1.01 -0.65 -13.08
C ASP A 143 1.03 -0.76 -11.54
N ILE A 144 2.21 -0.52 -10.95
CA ILE A 144 2.38 -0.16 -9.54
C ILE A 144 2.46 1.36 -9.44
N ILE A 145 1.73 1.96 -8.51
CA ILE A 145 1.64 3.42 -8.30
C ILE A 145 2.00 3.73 -6.85
N ALA A 146 2.94 4.66 -6.67
CA ALA A 146 3.48 5.10 -5.40
C ALA A 146 2.82 6.40 -4.93
N ILE A 147 2.14 6.37 -3.78
CA ILE A 147 1.51 7.55 -3.17
C ILE A 147 2.23 7.88 -1.85
N PRO A 148 2.88 9.06 -1.74
CA PRO A 148 3.50 9.48 -0.49
C PRO A 148 2.48 9.78 0.61
N SER A 149 2.93 9.68 1.86
CA SER A 149 2.15 10.10 3.03
C SER A 149 1.71 11.57 2.91
N GLY A 150 0.46 11.84 3.24
CA GLY A 150 -0.14 13.17 3.28
C GLY A 150 -0.47 13.79 1.92
N ILE A 151 -0.14 13.14 0.80
CA ILE A 151 -0.41 13.67 -0.53
C ILE A 151 -1.83 13.29 -0.98
N PRO A 152 -2.72 14.26 -1.26
CA PRO A 152 -4.04 13.97 -1.79
C PRO A 152 -3.96 13.38 -3.19
N TYR A 153 -4.76 12.34 -3.42
CA TYR A 153 -4.97 11.78 -4.76
C TYR A 153 -6.43 11.45 -5.00
N TRP A 154 -6.80 11.37 -6.28
CA TRP A 154 -8.10 10.89 -6.75
C TRP A 154 -7.87 9.99 -7.97
N THR A 155 -8.79 9.04 -8.20
CA THR A 155 -8.72 8.15 -9.36
C THR A 155 -10.05 8.14 -10.12
N TYR A 156 -9.97 8.11 -11.44
CA TYR A 156 -11.15 8.05 -12.31
C TYR A 156 -11.01 6.91 -13.31
N ASN A 157 -12.07 6.11 -13.42
CA ASN A 157 -12.17 5.05 -14.41
C ASN A 157 -12.78 5.62 -15.71
N ASN A 158 -11.91 5.83 -16.70
CA ASN A 158 -12.29 6.23 -18.05
C ASN A 158 -12.30 5.06 -19.06
N GLY A 159 -12.27 3.82 -18.56
CA GLY A 159 -12.44 2.61 -19.36
C GLY A 159 -13.87 2.06 -19.32
N ASP A 160 -14.12 1.06 -20.16
CA ASP A 160 -15.43 0.42 -20.30
C ASP A 160 -15.64 -0.76 -19.33
N GLU A 161 -14.55 -1.25 -18.71
CA GLU A 161 -14.59 -2.30 -17.68
C GLU A 161 -14.38 -1.72 -16.28
N PRO A 162 -14.84 -2.41 -15.21
CA PRO A 162 -14.49 -2.03 -13.85
C PRO A 162 -12.97 -2.02 -13.64
N LEU A 163 -12.48 -0.94 -13.04
CA LEU A 163 -11.12 -0.79 -12.57
C LEU A 163 -10.99 -1.48 -11.22
N VAL A 164 -10.07 -2.43 -11.09
CA VAL A 164 -9.78 -3.13 -9.83
C VAL A 164 -8.35 -2.85 -9.41
N ALA A 165 -8.17 -2.33 -8.20
CA ALA A 165 -6.86 -2.02 -7.63
C ALA A 165 -6.72 -2.55 -6.20
N ILE A 166 -5.52 -3.00 -5.83
CA ILE A 166 -5.17 -3.36 -4.46
C ILE A 166 -4.11 -2.36 -3.96
N SER A 167 -4.37 -1.74 -2.81
CA SER A 167 -3.50 -0.78 -2.15
C SER A 167 -2.96 -1.36 -0.86
N LEU A 168 -1.64 -1.31 -0.69
CA LEU A 168 -0.98 -1.52 0.60
C LEU A 168 -0.73 -0.16 1.25
N LEU A 169 -1.12 -0.02 2.52
CA LEU A 169 -0.81 1.10 3.39
C LEU A 169 0.25 0.66 4.39
N ASP A 170 1.42 1.29 4.39
CA ASP A 170 2.48 1.00 5.37
C ASP A 170 2.26 1.81 6.65
N THR A 171 1.42 1.27 7.54
CA THR A 171 1.02 1.95 8.78
C THR A 171 2.15 2.04 9.80
N SER A 172 3.16 1.18 9.70
CA SER A 172 4.36 1.21 10.54
C SER A 172 5.48 2.11 10.00
N ASN A 173 5.29 2.70 8.81
CA ASN A 173 6.29 3.55 8.18
C ASN A 173 6.67 4.74 9.07
N ILE A 174 7.94 5.13 9.03
CA ILE A 174 8.45 6.28 9.77
C ILE A 174 7.80 7.62 9.38
N ALA A 175 7.18 7.71 8.20
CA ALA A 175 6.42 8.88 7.77
C ALA A 175 5.09 9.01 8.53
N ASN A 176 4.54 7.91 9.05
CA ASN A 176 3.33 7.92 9.86
C ASN A 176 3.68 8.24 11.33
N GLN A 177 3.40 9.46 11.75
CA GLN A 177 3.70 9.96 13.11
C GLN A 177 2.51 9.87 14.07
N LEU A 178 1.38 9.28 13.65
CA LEU A 178 0.21 9.14 14.50
C LEU A 178 0.35 7.88 15.37
N ASP A 179 -0.04 6.74 14.80
CA ASP A 179 0.00 5.40 15.40
C ASP A 179 -0.20 4.36 14.28
N SER A 180 -0.25 3.07 14.61
CA SER A 180 -0.40 1.99 13.62
C SER A 180 -1.79 1.86 12.99
N THR A 181 -2.76 2.70 13.36
CA THR A 181 -4.13 2.61 12.88
C THR A 181 -4.23 3.21 11.46
N PRO A 182 -4.75 2.46 10.46
CA PRO A 182 -4.94 3.01 9.12
C PRO A 182 -5.97 4.13 9.13
N ARG A 183 -5.69 5.21 8.39
CA ARG A 183 -6.58 6.38 8.26
C ARG A 183 -6.65 6.86 6.83
N VAL A 184 -7.85 7.25 6.42
CA VAL A 184 -8.12 7.89 5.13
C VAL A 184 -8.87 9.19 5.39
N PHE A 185 -8.26 10.31 5.02
CA PHE A 185 -8.81 11.65 5.17
C PHE A 185 -9.38 12.09 3.83
N TYR A 186 -10.70 12.08 3.71
CA TYR A 186 -11.40 12.54 2.50
C TYR A 186 -11.55 14.07 2.50
N LEU A 187 -11.24 14.71 1.37
CA LEU A 187 -11.38 16.16 1.20
C LEU A 187 -12.83 16.60 0.95
N GLY A 188 -13.68 15.69 0.45
CA GLY A 188 -15.08 15.98 0.17
C GLY A 188 -15.92 14.70 0.13
N GLY A 189 -17.22 14.86 -0.13
CA GLY A 189 -18.19 13.79 0.01
C GLY A 189 -18.51 13.46 1.46
N ASN A 190 -19.26 12.39 1.65
CA ASN A 190 -19.64 11.87 2.96
C ASN A 190 -19.29 10.38 3.02
N PRO A 191 -18.01 10.02 3.18
CA PRO A 191 -17.55 8.64 3.12
C PRO A 191 -18.04 7.82 4.31
N GLU A 192 -18.19 6.51 4.09
CA GLU A 192 -18.35 5.56 5.18
C GLU A 192 -16.98 5.11 5.71
N VAL A 193 -16.94 4.60 6.93
CA VAL A 193 -15.71 4.18 7.60
C VAL A 193 -15.11 2.96 6.91
N GLU A 194 -13.93 3.09 6.32
CA GLU A 194 -13.27 1.97 5.62
C GLU A 194 -12.72 0.89 6.58
N PHE A 195 -12.36 1.26 7.81
CA PHE A 195 -11.78 0.36 8.82
C PHE A 195 -12.57 0.47 10.14
N PRO A 196 -13.73 -0.18 10.27
CA PRO A 196 -14.61 -0.03 11.43
C PRO A 196 -13.97 -0.45 12.76
N GLU A 197 -13.04 -1.42 12.73
CA GLU A 197 -12.35 -1.96 13.91
C GLU A 197 -11.53 -0.89 14.64
N THR A 198 -11.15 0.17 13.93
CA THR A 198 -10.38 1.28 14.47
C THR A 198 -11.21 2.22 15.36
N GLN A 199 -12.54 2.20 15.23
CA GLN A 199 -13.45 3.01 16.05
C GLN A 199 -13.78 2.34 17.38
N GLU A 200 -13.94 1.01 17.38
CA GLU A 200 -14.21 0.21 18.58
C GLU A 200 -13.07 0.36 19.61
N GLU A 201 -11.81 0.27 19.16
CA GLU A 201 -10.64 0.47 20.04
C GLU A 201 -10.52 1.88 20.62
N GLN A 202 -11.04 2.90 19.94
CA GLN A 202 -11.05 4.27 20.44
C GLN A 202 -12.13 4.46 21.50
N GLN A 203 -13.31 3.86 21.30
CA GLN A 203 -14.39 3.88 22.30
C GLN A 203 -14.02 3.09 23.56
N GLU A 204 -13.39 1.92 23.44
CA GLU A 204 -12.92 1.14 24.60
C GLU A 204 -11.84 1.87 25.40
N ARG A 205 -10.89 2.55 24.72
CA ARG A 205 -9.87 3.39 25.37
C ARG A 205 -10.49 4.59 26.10
N HIS A 206 -11.59 5.14 25.59
CA HIS A 206 -12.33 6.21 26.25
C HIS A 206 -13.08 5.71 27.49
N GLN A 207 -13.67 4.51 27.46
CA GLN A 207 -14.34 3.91 28.62
C GLN A 207 -13.36 3.54 29.74
N GLN A 208 -12.17 3.01 29.43
CA GLN A 208 -11.15 2.70 30.44
C GLN A 208 -10.58 3.94 31.16
N LYS A 209 -10.61 5.13 30.53
CA LYS A 209 -10.20 6.38 31.19
C LYS A 209 -11.21 6.91 32.21
N HIS A 210 -12.49 6.52 32.12
CA HIS A 210 -13.54 6.94 33.06
C HIS A 210 -13.70 6.04 34.30
N SER A 211 -12.97 4.93 34.40
CA SER A 211 -12.98 4.02 35.57
C SER A 211 -12.02 4.40 36.71
N LEU A 212 -11.56 5.66 36.79
CA LEU A 212 -10.86 6.20 37.97
C LEU A 212 -11.88 6.96 38.86
N PRO A 213 -12.02 6.64 40.16
CA PRO A 213 -13.01 7.29 41.01
C PRO A 213 -12.54 8.71 41.35
N VAL A 214 -12.94 9.68 40.52
CA VAL A 214 -12.78 11.11 40.85
C VAL A 214 -14.06 11.57 41.55
N GLY A 215 -13.87 12.09 42.77
CA GLY A 215 -14.94 12.48 43.68
C GLY A 215 -15.89 13.51 43.10
N ARG A 216 -17.16 13.38 43.51
CA ARG A 216 -18.27 14.31 43.27
C ARG A 216 -17.85 15.78 43.44
N ARG A 217 -17.81 16.52 42.34
CA ARG A 217 -18.13 17.95 42.32
C ARG A 217 -19.06 18.20 41.13
N GLY A 218 -20.31 18.50 41.45
CA GLY A 218 -21.32 18.89 40.48
C GLY A 218 -21.03 20.28 39.91
N GLY A 219 -21.34 20.44 38.63
CA GLY A 219 -21.32 21.72 37.93
C GLY A 219 -20.79 21.60 36.51
N GLN A 220 -21.67 21.24 35.58
CA GLN A 220 -21.74 21.64 34.15
C GLN A 220 -22.44 20.54 33.33
N HIS A 221 -23.78 20.54 33.37
CA HIS A 221 -24.64 19.78 32.44
C HIS A 221 -25.23 20.70 31.37
N GLN A 222 -24.42 21.62 30.80
CA GLN A 222 -24.88 22.56 29.77
C GLN A 222 -23.91 22.70 28.59
N GLN A 223 -22.90 21.82 28.45
CA GLN A 223 -21.98 21.84 27.30
C GLN A 223 -22.01 20.58 26.43
N GLU A 224 -22.85 19.60 26.75
CA GLU A 224 -22.96 18.37 25.95
C GLU A 224 -24.08 18.45 24.89
N GLU A 225 -25.10 19.27 25.08
CA GLU A 225 -26.25 19.36 24.16
C GLU A 225 -26.01 20.27 22.92
N GLU A 226 -25.00 21.15 22.91
CA GLU A 226 -24.66 21.96 21.71
C GLU A 226 -23.76 21.23 20.70
N SER A 227 -23.32 19.99 21.01
CA SER A 227 -22.37 19.24 20.18
C SER A 227 -22.99 18.26 19.18
N GLU A 228 -24.31 18.05 19.23
CA GLU A 228 -25.01 17.12 18.32
C GLU A 228 -25.51 17.80 17.03
N GLU A 229 -25.63 19.14 16.96
CA GLU A 229 -26.20 19.85 15.81
C GLU A 229 -25.23 20.10 14.63
N GLN A 230 -23.97 19.67 14.66
CA GLN A 230 -22.97 20.10 13.66
C GLN A 230 -22.06 19.04 13.04
N LYS A 231 -22.37 17.74 13.15
CA LYS A 231 -21.58 16.68 12.50
C LYS A 231 -22.26 16.09 11.26
N ASP A 232 -22.72 16.96 10.37
CA ASP A 232 -23.30 16.57 9.08
C ASP A 232 -22.21 16.17 8.05
N GLY A 233 -21.42 15.13 8.32
CA GLY A 233 -20.56 14.51 7.31
C GLY A 233 -19.20 14.06 7.81
N ASN A 234 -18.56 13.17 7.04
CA ASN A 234 -17.32 12.48 7.42
C ASN A 234 -16.05 12.93 6.68
N SER A 235 -16.10 14.03 5.91
CA SER A 235 -14.90 14.61 5.27
C SER A 235 -14.14 15.53 6.22
N VAL A 236 -12.91 15.93 5.87
CA VAL A 236 -12.17 16.93 6.68
C VAL A 236 -12.83 18.31 6.65
N LEU A 237 -13.53 18.65 5.57
CA LEU A 237 -14.21 19.94 5.42
C LEU A 237 -15.51 20.01 6.22
N SER A 238 -16.21 18.89 6.45
CA SER A 238 -17.45 18.88 7.23
C SER A 238 -17.24 19.29 8.69
N GLY A 239 -16.03 19.12 9.23
CA GLY A 239 -15.61 19.52 10.57
C GLY A 239 -15.41 21.03 10.76
N PHE A 240 -15.46 21.84 9.70
CA PHE A 240 -15.44 23.30 9.79
C PHE A 240 -16.86 23.88 9.59
N SER A 241 -17.13 25.02 10.23
CA SER A 241 -18.42 25.70 10.02
C SER A 241 -18.53 26.28 8.61
N SER A 242 -19.75 26.37 8.09
CA SER A 242 -20.01 26.94 6.76
C SER A 242 -19.53 28.37 6.64
N GLU A 243 -19.69 29.16 7.70
CA GLU A 243 -19.32 30.57 7.74
C GLU A 243 -17.80 30.72 7.68
N PHE A 244 -17.07 29.89 8.43
CA PHE A 244 -15.60 29.87 8.42
C PHE A 244 -15.05 29.49 7.04
N LEU A 245 -15.60 28.44 6.41
CA LEU A 245 -15.20 28.03 5.07
C LEU A 245 -15.54 29.08 4.00
N ALA A 246 -16.72 29.72 4.10
CA ALA A 246 -17.13 30.79 3.18
C ALA A 246 -16.17 31.97 3.24
N GLN A 247 -15.80 32.40 4.45
CA GLN A 247 -14.83 33.47 4.67
C GLN A 247 -13.42 33.09 4.18
N THR A 248 -12.96 31.88 4.50
CA THR A 248 -11.60 31.40 4.17
C THR A 248 -11.38 31.24 2.67
N PHE A 249 -12.37 30.68 1.97
CA PHE A 249 -12.29 30.46 0.52
C PHE A 249 -12.87 31.61 -0.31
N ASN A 250 -13.30 32.71 0.33
CA ASN A 250 -13.91 33.86 -0.31
C ASN A 250 -15.05 33.44 -1.28
N THR A 251 -15.99 32.65 -0.77
CA THR A 251 -17.11 32.08 -1.52
C THR A 251 -18.43 32.32 -0.80
N GLU A 252 -19.54 32.13 -1.52
CA GLU A 252 -20.87 32.13 -0.91
C GLU A 252 -21.06 30.99 0.11
N GLU A 253 -21.86 31.24 1.14
CA GLU A 253 -22.14 30.27 2.20
C GLU A 253 -22.84 29.00 1.68
N ASP A 254 -23.65 29.09 0.61
CA ASP A 254 -24.25 27.91 -0.03
C ASP A 254 -23.17 26.98 -0.60
N THR A 255 -22.15 27.55 -1.26
CA THR A 255 -21.00 26.79 -1.76
C THR A 255 -20.23 26.14 -0.61
N ALA A 256 -19.99 26.88 0.48
CA ALA A 256 -19.33 26.34 1.67
C ALA A 256 -20.13 25.21 2.32
N LYS A 257 -21.47 25.32 2.39
CA LYS A 257 -22.35 24.24 2.85
C LYS A 257 -22.25 23.00 1.96
N ARG A 258 -22.14 23.17 0.65
CA ARG A 258 -21.94 22.04 -0.29
C ARG A 258 -20.59 21.35 -0.10
N LEU A 259 -19.52 22.10 0.18
CA LEU A 259 -18.19 21.51 0.45
C LEU A 259 -18.21 20.55 1.65
N ARG A 260 -19.05 20.82 2.66
CA ARG A 260 -19.25 19.94 3.82
C ARG A 260 -19.98 18.63 3.49
N SER A 261 -20.69 18.58 2.36
CA SER A 261 -21.41 17.40 1.85
C SER A 261 -22.46 16.79 2.82
N PRO A 262 -23.30 17.60 3.50
CA PRO A 262 -24.11 17.14 4.64
C PRO A 262 -25.21 16.11 4.32
N ARG A 263 -25.61 16.02 3.06
CA ARG A 263 -26.66 15.10 2.59
C ARG A 263 -26.18 14.21 1.46
N ASP A 264 -24.87 14.15 1.23
CA ASP A 264 -24.32 13.27 0.22
C ASP A 264 -24.45 11.82 0.72
N LYS A 265 -24.99 10.95 -0.14
CA LYS A 265 -25.21 9.52 0.12
C LYS A 265 -24.46 8.64 -0.89
N ARG A 266 -23.58 9.23 -1.70
CA ARG A 266 -22.85 8.53 -2.76
C ARG A 266 -21.58 7.85 -2.24
N ASN A 267 -21.21 8.12 -0.99
CA ASN A 267 -20.00 7.65 -0.30
C ASN A 267 -18.72 8.08 -1.05
N GLN A 268 -17.64 7.30 -0.96
CA GLN A 268 -16.32 7.68 -1.46
C GLN A 268 -16.07 7.46 -2.97
N ILE A 269 -16.95 6.76 -3.69
CA ILE A 269 -16.82 6.54 -5.14
C ILE A 269 -18.11 6.95 -5.84
N VAL A 270 -18.05 8.05 -6.58
CA VAL A 270 -19.21 8.71 -7.20
C VAL A 270 -19.26 8.50 -8.70
N ARG A 271 -20.46 8.51 -9.29
CA ARG A 271 -20.64 8.41 -10.75
C ARG A 271 -20.50 9.78 -11.39
N VAL A 272 -19.71 9.87 -12.46
CA VAL A 272 -19.58 11.09 -13.27
C VAL A 272 -20.43 10.96 -14.53
N GLU A 273 -21.61 11.58 -14.52
CA GLU A 273 -22.49 11.61 -15.69
C GLU A 273 -21.84 12.40 -16.84
N GLY A 274 -21.84 11.81 -18.04
CA GLY A 274 -21.28 12.46 -19.25
C GLY A 274 -19.75 12.42 -19.35
N GLY A 275 -19.07 11.75 -18.43
CA GLY A 275 -17.62 11.59 -18.42
C GLY A 275 -16.89 12.76 -17.77
N LEU A 276 -15.74 12.48 -17.16
CA LEU A 276 -14.92 13.50 -16.51
C LEU A 276 -14.16 14.33 -17.56
N ARG A 277 -14.38 15.65 -17.54
CA ARG A 277 -13.62 16.60 -18.36
C ARG A 277 -12.35 17.00 -17.62
N ILE A 278 -11.20 16.64 -18.18
CA ILE A 278 -9.87 16.97 -17.67
C ILE A 278 -8.97 17.36 -18.83
N ILE A 279 -8.03 18.27 -18.58
CA ILE A 279 -6.95 18.57 -19.51
C ILE A 279 -6.04 17.36 -19.50
N ASN A 280 -5.89 16.70 -20.64
CA ASN A 280 -5.05 15.53 -20.74
C ASN A 280 -4.55 15.43 -22.18
N PRO A 281 -3.24 15.33 -22.42
CA PRO A 281 -2.73 15.11 -23.78
C PRO A 281 -3.36 13.84 -24.38
N GLU A 282 -3.78 13.93 -25.65
CA GLU A 282 -4.36 12.84 -26.43
C GLU A 282 -3.25 12.07 -27.16
N GLY A 283 -3.13 10.75 -26.97
CA GLY A 283 -2.31 9.90 -27.85
C GLY A 283 -1.72 8.64 -27.21
N GLN A 284 -1.63 7.56 -27.98
CA GLN A 284 -0.84 6.35 -27.66
C GLN A 284 0.65 6.52 -28.02
N GLN A 285 0.98 7.43 -28.94
CA GLN A 285 2.36 7.69 -29.39
C GLN A 285 3.22 8.33 -28.28
N GLU A 286 2.62 9.08 -27.36
CA GLU A 286 3.35 9.74 -26.28
C GLU A 286 3.64 8.86 -25.06
N GLU A 287 3.00 7.68 -24.88
CA GLU A 287 3.42 6.74 -23.83
C GLU A 287 4.83 6.21 -24.10
N GLU A 288 5.20 6.03 -25.37
CA GLU A 288 6.53 5.63 -25.80
C GLU A 288 7.53 6.80 -25.70
N GLU A 289 7.12 8.02 -26.09
CA GLU A 289 7.94 9.23 -25.93
C GLU A 289 8.17 9.61 -24.46
N GLU A 290 7.18 9.48 -23.56
CA GLU A 290 7.35 9.70 -22.11
C GLU A 290 8.36 8.70 -21.52
N GLU A 291 8.30 7.41 -21.91
CA GLU A 291 9.28 6.40 -21.46
C GLU A 291 10.69 6.65 -22.02
N GLU A 292 10.82 7.25 -23.21
CA GLU A 292 12.11 7.62 -23.82
C GLU A 292 12.70 8.92 -23.24
N GLU A 293 11.90 9.97 -23.05
CA GLU A 293 12.33 11.23 -22.42
C GLU A 293 12.75 11.01 -20.95
N GLU A 294 12.07 10.11 -20.23
CA GLU A 294 12.44 9.74 -18.85
C GLU A 294 13.78 9.01 -18.75
N LYS A 295 14.17 8.21 -19.76
CA LYS A 295 15.49 7.57 -19.81
C LYS A 295 16.61 8.59 -20.06
N GLN A 296 16.38 9.56 -20.93
CA GLN A 296 17.35 10.60 -21.27
C GLN A 296 17.57 11.63 -20.13
N ARG A 297 16.56 11.88 -19.28
CA ARG A 297 16.65 12.80 -18.13
C ARG A 297 17.60 12.36 -17.00
N SER A 298 18.12 11.12 -17.04
CA SER A 298 19.10 10.65 -16.06
C SER A 298 20.52 11.22 -16.23
N GLU A 299 20.81 11.94 -17.34
CA GLU A 299 22.18 12.36 -17.68
C GLU A 299 22.46 13.89 -17.80
N GLN A 300 21.49 14.82 -17.67
CA GLN A 300 21.80 16.25 -17.91
C GLN A 300 21.17 17.26 -16.93
N GLY A 301 21.86 18.41 -16.78
CA GLY A 301 21.80 19.36 -15.65
C GLY A 301 20.64 20.37 -15.61
N ARG A 302 20.45 20.92 -14.39
CA ARG A 302 19.68 22.11 -13.95
C ARG A 302 18.27 22.30 -14.53
N ASN A 303 17.34 21.54 -13.98
CA ASN A 303 15.89 21.68 -14.15
C ASN A 303 15.26 22.54 -13.04
N GLY A 304 14.09 23.14 -13.29
CA GLY A 304 13.26 23.81 -12.28
C GLY A 304 12.61 22.84 -11.27
N LEU A 305 11.88 23.36 -10.27
CA LEU A 305 11.15 22.49 -9.31
C LEU A 305 9.99 21.75 -10.00
N GLU A 306 9.36 22.42 -10.97
CA GLU A 306 8.30 21.92 -11.84
C GLU A 306 8.73 20.72 -12.71
N GLU A 307 10.03 20.63 -13.01
CA GLU A 307 10.66 19.59 -13.85
C GLU A 307 11.47 18.56 -13.04
N THR A 308 11.45 18.63 -11.71
CA THR A 308 12.14 17.70 -10.81
C THR A 308 11.17 17.01 -9.87
N ILE A 309 10.87 17.64 -8.73
CA ILE A 309 10.05 17.04 -7.68
C ILE A 309 8.57 17.01 -8.07
N CYS A 310 8.10 17.99 -8.85
CA CYS A 310 6.70 18.08 -9.29
C CYS A 310 6.35 17.11 -10.43
N SER A 311 7.37 16.69 -11.20
CA SER A 311 7.23 15.71 -12.28
C SER A 311 7.77 14.33 -11.90
N LEU A 312 7.88 14.02 -10.61
CA LEU A 312 8.37 12.71 -10.16
C LEU A 312 7.59 11.58 -10.83
N LYS A 313 8.35 10.57 -11.29
CA LYS A 313 7.80 9.28 -11.72
C LYS A 313 7.25 8.56 -10.51
N ILE A 314 5.96 8.27 -10.54
CA ILE A 314 5.25 7.59 -9.45
C ILE A 314 4.70 6.23 -9.85
N ARG A 315 4.82 5.84 -11.13
CA ARG A 315 4.26 4.60 -11.65
C ARG A 315 5.29 3.81 -12.45
N GLU A 316 5.12 2.49 -12.47
CA GLU A 316 5.91 1.58 -13.29
C GLU A 316 5.05 0.34 -13.62
N ASN A 317 5.08 -0.16 -14.86
CA ASN A 317 4.39 -1.41 -15.17
C ASN A 317 5.29 -2.60 -14.82
N ILE A 318 4.82 -3.49 -13.94
CA ILE A 318 5.58 -4.66 -13.47
C ILE A 318 4.98 -5.99 -13.94
N ALA A 319 3.84 -5.98 -14.63
CA ALA A 319 3.19 -7.21 -15.10
C ALA A 319 3.51 -7.58 -16.56
N GLN A 320 4.17 -6.68 -17.30
CA GLN A 320 4.60 -6.94 -18.67
C GLN A 320 5.66 -8.06 -18.71
N PRO A 321 5.45 -9.15 -19.47
CA PRO A 321 6.41 -10.24 -19.56
C PRO A 321 7.81 -9.83 -20.03
N ALA A 322 7.91 -8.77 -20.85
CA ALA A 322 9.16 -8.23 -21.35
C ALA A 322 10.03 -7.57 -20.25
N ARG A 323 9.44 -7.26 -19.08
CA ARG A 323 10.12 -6.67 -17.92
C ARG A 323 10.50 -7.71 -16.86
N ALA A 324 10.55 -8.99 -17.23
CA ALA A 324 10.98 -10.04 -16.31
C ALA A 324 12.47 -9.88 -15.98
N ASP A 325 12.79 -9.73 -14.69
CA ASP A 325 14.17 -9.74 -14.19
C ASP A 325 14.72 -11.17 -14.15
N LEU A 326 13.85 -12.11 -13.78
CA LEU A 326 14.14 -13.55 -13.76
C LEU A 326 13.10 -14.26 -14.59
N TYR A 327 13.57 -15.10 -15.51
CA TYR A 327 12.70 -15.86 -16.41
C TYR A 327 13.19 -17.29 -16.58
N ASN A 328 12.25 -18.23 -16.53
CA ASN A 328 12.44 -19.60 -16.97
C ASN A 328 11.23 -20.00 -17.83
N PRO A 329 11.43 -20.34 -19.11
CA PRO A 329 10.33 -20.59 -20.05
C PRO A 329 9.42 -21.76 -19.66
N ARG A 330 9.87 -22.64 -18.76
CA ARG A 330 9.04 -23.74 -18.26
C ARG A 330 8.46 -23.48 -16.88
N ALA A 331 9.02 -22.57 -16.10
CA ALA A 331 8.61 -22.38 -14.70
C ALA A 331 7.86 -21.07 -14.45
N GLY A 332 8.26 -19.96 -15.08
CA GLY A 332 7.63 -18.66 -14.82
C GLY A 332 8.52 -17.44 -15.05
N SER A 333 8.09 -16.31 -14.50
CA SER A 333 8.80 -15.03 -14.48
C SER A 333 8.62 -14.29 -13.14
N ILE A 334 9.62 -13.48 -12.78
CA ILE A 334 9.58 -12.52 -11.65
C ILE A 334 10.00 -11.16 -12.18
N SER A 335 9.24 -10.12 -11.84
CA SER A 335 9.53 -8.71 -12.15
C SER A 335 9.51 -7.88 -10.86
N THR A 336 10.46 -6.98 -10.69
CA THR A 336 10.67 -6.23 -9.44
C THR A 336 10.57 -4.72 -9.67
N ALA A 337 9.76 -4.05 -8.85
CA ALA A 337 9.81 -2.60 -8.69
C ALA A 337 10.44 -2.23 -7.35
N ASN A 338 11.56 -1.51 -7.39
CA ASN A 338 12.31 -1.07 -6.22
C ASN A 338 12.87 0.34 -6.47
N SER A 339 13.64 0.91 -5.54
CA SER A 339 14.16 2.28 -5.71
C SER A 339 15.14 2.50 -6.86
N LEU A 340 15.60 1.44 -7.54
CA LEU A 340 16.40 1.53 -8.75
C LEU A 340 15.55 1.68 -10.01
N THR A 341 14.33 1.13 -10.03
CA THR A 341 13.40 1.22 -11.17
C THR A 341 12.41 2.36 -11.01
N LEU A 342 11.96 2.63 -9.78
CA LEU A 342 11.02 3.70 -9.45
C LEU A 342 11.57 4.51 -8.26
N PRO A 343 12.33 5.61 -8.50
CA PRO A 343 13.11 6.30 -7.46
C PRO A 343 12.32 6.77 -6.22
N ILE A 344 11.04 7.12 -6.38
CA ILE A 344 10.16 7.53 -5.27
C ILE A 344 10.04 6.43 -4.19
N LEU A 345 10.23 5.16 -4.57
CA LEU A 345 10.22 4.04 -3.63
C LEU A 345 11.28 4.15 -2.54
N ARG A 346 12.39 4.86 -2.79
CA ARG A 346 13.41 5.15 -1.75
C ARG A 346 12.83 5.97 -0.60
N TYR A 347 11.97 6.93 -0.92
CA TYR A 347 11.31 7.78 0.08
C TYR A 347 10.23 7.01 0.83
N LEU A 348 9.46 6.19 0.09
CA LEU A 348 8.38 5.38 0.66
C LEU A 348 8.90 4.20 1.49
N ARG A 349 10.13 3.73 1.23
CA ARG A 349 10.70 2.50 1.82
C ARG A 349 9.89 1.24 1.49
N LEU A 350 9.36 1.18 0.28
CA LEU A 350 8.53 0.06 -0.20
C LEU A 350 9.05 -0.46 -1.54
N SER A 351 8.86 -1.74 -1.80
CA SER A 351 9.08 -2.35 -3.12
C SER A 351 7.95 -3.33 -3.42
N ALA A 352 7.89 -3.79 -4.67
CA ALA A 352 6.92 -4.77 -5.11
C ALA A 352 7.56 -5.79 -6.06
N GLU A 353 7.04 -7.00 -6.07
CA GLU A 353 7.36 -8.03 -7.05
C GLU A 353 6.08 -8.55 -7.70
N TYR A 354 6.11 -8.80 -9.00
CA TYR A 354 5.08 -9.52 -9.71
C TYR A 354 5.63 -10.88 -10.12
N VAL A 355 4.97 -11.95 -9.67
CA VAL A 355 5.39 -13.32 -9.91
C VAL A 355 4.34 -14.04 -10.73
N ARG A 356 4.79 -14.71 -11.78
CA ARG A 356 3.97 -15.57 -12.64
C ARG A 356 4.61 -16.93 -12.74
N LEU A 357 4.01 -17.92 -12.09
CA LEU A 357 4.39 -19.32 -12.18
C LEU A 357 3.49 -20.04 -13.18
N TYR A 358 4.10 -20.72 -14.14
CA TYR A 358 3.40 -21.60 -15.07
C TYR A 358 2.95 -22.88 -14.37
N ARG A 359 2.23 -23.76 -15.07
CA ARG A 359 1.74 -25.03 -14.52
C ARG A 359 2.85 -25.79 -13.82
N ASN A 360 2.63 -26.17 -12.57
CA ASN A 360 3.61 -26.84 -11.71
C ASN A 360 4.94 -26.08 -11.49
N GLY A 361 5.04 -24.84 -11.95
CA GLY A 361 6.19 -23.97 -11.72
C GLY A 361 6.39 -23.76 -10.22
N ILE A 362 7.64 -23.82 -9.79
CA ILE A 362 8.05 -23.68 -8.40
C ILE A 362 8.89 -22.42 -8.27
N TYR A 363 8.55 -21.56 -7.32
CA TYR A 363 9.50 -20.63 -6.75
C TYR A 363 10.22 -21.34 -5.61
N ALA A 364 11.51 -21.63 -5.82
CA ALA A 364 12.33 -22.37 -4.88
C ALA A 364 12.36 -21.72 -3.48
N PRO A 365 12.59 -22.52 -2.41
CA PRO A 365 12.69 -22.04 -1.05
C PRO A 365 13.63 -20.84 -0.90
N HIS A 366 13.11 -19.76 -0.33
CA HIS A 366 13.81 -18.50 -0.16
C HIS A 366 13.31 -17.73 1.06
N TRP A 367 14.02 -16.69 1.45
CA TRP A 367 13.58 -15.77 2.51
C TRP A 367 13.91 -14.33 2.16
N ASN A 368 13.12 -13.40 2.70
CA ASN A 368 13.37 -11.97 2.61
C ASN A 368 14.29 -11.53 3.76
N ILE A 369 15.45 -10.95 3.43
CA ILE A 369 16.50 -10.61 4.40
C ILE A 369 16.12 -9.38 5.24
N ASN A 370 15.46 -8.38 4.64
CA ASN A 370 15.28 -7.04 5.20
C ASN A 370 13.86 -6.48 5.04
N ALA A 371 12.86 -7.33 4.76
CA ALA A 371 11.48 -6.92 4.53
C ALA A 371 10.48 -8.01 4.95
N ASN A 372 9.30 -7.59 5.40
CA ASN A 372 8.10 -8.43 5.38
C ASN A 372 7.56 -8.44 3.94
N SER A 373 6.83 -9.49 3.57
CA SER A 373 6.23 -9.66 2.25
C SER A 373 4.74 -9.96 2.33
N LEU A 374 3.95 -9.38 1.43
CA LEU A 374 2.51 -9.55 1.36
C LEU A 374 2.11 -10.06 0.00
N LEU A 375 1.84 -11.36 -0.07
CA LEU A 375 1.50 -12.09 -1.28
C LEU A 375 0.00 -12.02 -1.54
N TYR A 376 -0.41 -11.29 -2.58
CA TYR A 376 -1.81 -11.20 -3.02
C TYR A 376 -2.02 -11.96 -4.33
N VAL A 377 -2.86 -12.98 -4.33
CA VAL A 377 -3.10 -13.83 -5.50
C VAL A 377 -4.04 -13.14 -6.49
N ILE A 378 -3.56 -12.92 -7.71
CA ILE A 378 -4.29 -12.23 -8.79
C ILE A 378 -5.02 -13.23 -9.70
N ARG A 379 -4.41 -14.38 -9.99
CA ARG A 379 -4.96 -15.41 -10.89
C ARG A 379 -4.46 -16.80 -10.54
N GLY A 380 -5.30 -17.79 -10.79
CA GLY A 380 -5.00 -19.20 -10.57
C GLY A 380 -4.95 -19.58 -9.09
N GLU A 381 -4.28 -20.69 -8.82
CA GLU A 381 -4.10 -21.26 -7.50
C GLU A 381 -2.73 -21.93 -7.37
N GLY A 382 -2.28 -22.13 -6.14
CA GLY A 382 -1.05 -22.85 -5.86
C GLY A 382 -0.92 -23.20 -4.39
N ARG A 383 0.11 -23.96 -4.04
CA ARG A 383 0.43 -24.30 -2.66
C ARG A 383 1.59 -23.42 -2.20
N VAL A 384 1.40 -22.75 -1.06
CA VAL A 384 2.44 -21.95 -0.41
C VAL A 384 2.81 -22.64 0.89
N ARG A 385 4.11 -22.67 1.21
CA ARG A 385 4.63 -23.14 2.50
C ARG A 385 5.49 -22.06 3.13
N ILE A 386 5.25 -21.75 4.39
CA ILE A 386 6.01 -20.76 5.16
C ILE A 386 6.53 -21.44 6.42
N VAL A 387 7.84 -21.36 6.64
CA VAL A 387 8.56 -22.00 7.74
C VAL A 387 9.22 -20.95 8.62
N ASN A 388 8.99 -21.05 9.93
CA ASN A 388 9.54 -20.11 10.92
C ASN A 388 10.93 -20.51 11.42
N SER A 389 11.48 -19.76 12.38
CA SER A 389 12.82 -19.97 12.94
C SER A 389 12.99 -21.28 13.72
N GLN A 390 11.91 -21.94 14.12
CA GLN A 390 11.94 -23.25 14.79
C GLN A 390 11.87 -24.42 13.79
N GLY A 391 11.76 -24.13 12.49
CA GLY A 391 11.58 -25.15 11.46
C GLY A 391 10.13 -25.66 11.33
N ASN A 392 9.18 -25.00 11.98
CA ASN A 392 7.76 -25.35 11.89
C ASN A 392 7.15 -24.69 10.65
N ALA A 393 6.37 -25.47 9.88
CA ALA A 393 5.55 -24.94 8.81
C ALA A 393 4.32 -24.24 9.41
N VAL A 394 4.43 -22.92 9.61
CA VAL A 394 3.38 -22.07 10.16
C VAL A 394 2.28 -21.74 9.13
N PHE A 395 2.54 -22.05 7.85
CA PHE A 395 1.56 -22.08 6.78
C PHE A 395 1.93 -23.22 5.82
N ASP A 396 1.00 -24.10 5.49
CA ASP A 396 1.13 -25.07 4.40
C ASP A 396 -0.25 -25.35 3.81
N ASN A 397 -0.69 -24.50 2.88
CA ASN A 397 -2.04 -24.59 2.33
C ASN A 397 -2.09 -24.13 0.87
N LYS A 398 -3.21 -24.43 0.21
CA LYS A 398 -3.56 -23.84 -1.08
C LYS A 398 -3.96 -22.38 -0.89
N VAL A 399 -3.54 -21.55 -1.84
CA VAL A 399 -3.96 -20.16 -2.01
C VAL A 399 -4.62 -20.00 -3.37
N ARG A 400 -5.64 -19.15 -3.45
CA ARG A 400 -6.42 -18.88 -4.66
C ARG A 400 -6.61 -17.38 -4.87
N LYS A 401 -7.01 -17.00 -6.09
CA LYS A 401 -7.35 -15.62 -6.47
C LYS A 401 -8.14 -14.90 -5.37
N GLY A 402 -7.68 -13.69 -5.03
CA GLY A 402 -8.32 -12.80 -4.06
C GLY A 402 -7.79 -12.93 -2.64
N GLN A 403 -7.03 -13.99 -2.33
CA GLN A 403 -6.46 -14.20 -1.01
C GLN A 403 -5.11 -13.51 -0.84
N LEU A 404 -4.84 -13.11 0.40
CA LEU A 404 -3.61 -12.48 0.86
C LEU A 404 -2.90 -13.42 1.85
N VAL A 405 -1.58 -13.57 1.72
CA VAL A 405 -0.74 -14.27 2.70
C VAL A 405 0.44 -13.39 3.08
N VAL A 406 0.69 -13.21 4.37
CA VAL A 406 1.87 -12.50 4.87
C VAL A 406 3.01 -13.49 5.07
N VAL A 407 4.20 -13.12 4.59
CA VAL A 407 5.47 -13.81 4.85
C VAL A 407 6.35 -12.87 5.66
N PRO A 408 6.49 -13.09 6.98
CA PRO A 408 7.36 -12.27 7.82
C PRO A 408 8.83 -12.35 7.38
N GLN A 409 9.59 -11.30 7.69
CA GLN A 409 11.03 -11.24 7.42
C GLN A 409 11.74 -12.49 7.96
N ASN A 410 12.69 -13.03 7.17
CA ASN A 410 13.46 -14.25 7.45
C ASN A 410 12.68 -15.56 7.57
N PHE A 411 11.35 -15.58 7.45
CA PHE A 411 10.62 -16.84 7.31
C PHE A 411 10.92 -17.41 5.91
N VAL A 412 11.13 -18.73 5.85
CA VAL A 412 11.43 -19.40 4.58
C VAL A 412 10.12 -19.72 3.88
N VAL A 413 9.95 -19.24 2.66
CA VAL A 413 8.77 -19.47 1.84
C VAL A 413 9.13 -20.24 0.57
N ALA A 414 8.21 -21.10 0.13
CA ALA A 414 8.25 -21.72 -1.19
C ALA A 414 6.84 -21.84 -1.77
N GLU A 415 6.73 -21.65 -3.07
CA GLU A 415 5.47 -21.59 -3.78
C GLU A 415 5.48 -22.55 -4.96
N GLN A 416 4.40 -23.30 -5.14
CA GLN A 416 4.20 -24.18 -6.28
C GLN A 416 2.85 -23.88 -6.91
N ALA A 417 2.85 -23.55 -8.19
CA ALA A 417 1.63 -23.35 -8.95
C ALA A 417 0.84 -24.64 -9.12
N GLY A 418 -0.49 -24.52 -9.21
CA GLY A 418 -1.38 -25.61 -9.56
C GLY A 418 -1.17 -26.12 -11.00
N GLU A 419 -1.89 -27.20 -11.32
CA GLU A 419 -1.72 -27.93 -12.58
C GLU A 419 -2.47 -27.28 -13.78
N GLU A 420 -3.47 -26.43 -13.52
CA GLU A 420 -4.38 -25.93 -14.56
C GLU A 420 -4.01 -24.52 -15.06
N GLU A 421 -4.25 -23.49 -14.25
CA GLU A 421 -4.11 -22.09 -14.66
C GLU A 421 -2.73 -21.46 -14.38
N GLY A 422 -1.87 -22.17 -13.64
CA GLY A 422 -0.68 -21.61 -13.03
C GLY A 422 -1.03 -20.77 -11.78
N LEU A 423 -0.09 -19.93 -11.35
CA LEU A 423 -0.27 -19.01 -10.21
C LEU A 423 0.33 -17.64 -10.55
N GLU A 424 -0.47 -16.58 -10.45
CA GLU A 424 0.00 -15.19 -10.60
C GLU A 424 -0.35 -14.38 -9.37
N TYR A 425 0.64 -13.68 -8.83
CA TYR A 425 0.49 -12.91 -7.61
C TYR A 425 1.41 -11.70 -7.57
N LEU A 426 0.99 -10.73 -6.79
CA LEU A 426 1.76 -9.55 -6.42
C LEU A 426 2.34 -9.77 -5.02
N VAL A 427 3.56 -9.30 -4.79
CA VAL A 427 4.17 -9.25 -3.47
C VAL A 427 4.53 -7.81 -3.15
N PHE A 428 3.89 -7.21 -2.15
CA PHE A 428 4.40 -5.95 -1.59
C PHE A 428 5.48 -6.25 -0.54
N LYS A 429 6.54 -5.43 -0.48
CA LYS A 429 7.64 -5.60 0.48
C LYS A 429 7.91 -4.31 1.23
N THR A 430 8.08 -4.41 2.54
CA THR A 430 8.25 -3.27 3.48
C THR A 430 9.67 -2.70 3.50
N ASN A 431 10.35 -2.70 2.36
CA ASN A 431 11.68 -2.11 2.18
C ASN A 431 11.85 -1.67 0.72
N ASP A 432 12.52 -0.54 0.45
CA ASP A 432 12.69 -0.05 -0.93
C ASP A 432 13.63 -0.92 -1.77
N ARG A 433 14.54 -1.65 -1.12
CA ARG A 433 15.47 -2.61 -1.75
C ARG A 433 15.39 -3.92 -0.99
N ALA A 434 14.20 -4.52 -1.01
CA ALA A 434 14.00 -5.82 -0.42
C ALA A 434 14.94 -6.85 -1.05
N ALA A 435 15.76 -7.49 -0.23
CA ALA A 435 16.75 -8.46 -0.65
C ALA A 435 16.25 -9.87 -0.35
N VAL A 436 16.35 -10.76 -1.35
CA VAL A 436 15.93 -12.15 -1.25
C VAL A 436 17.14 -13.06 -1.32
N SER A 437 17.16 -14.11 -0.50
CA SER A 437 18.14 -15.19 -0.57
C SER A 437 17.46 -16.51 -0.85
N HIS A 438 17.96 -17.25 -1.83
CA HIS A 438 17.45 -18.57 -2.21
C HIS A 438 18.34 -19.69 -1.64
N VAL A 439 17.73 -20.73 -1.09
CA VAL A 439 18.46 -21.87 -0.47
C VAL A 439 19.46 -22.51 -1.45
N GLN A 440 19.09 -22.67 -2.73
CA GLN A 440 19.98 -23.24 -3.75
C GLN A 440 21.25 -22.39 -3.97
N GLN A 441 21.14 -21.06 -3.90
CA GLN A 441 22.29 -20.18 -4.05
C GLN A 441 23.21 -20.27 -2.83
N VAL A 442 22.65 -20.39 -1.63
CA VAL A 442 23.42 -20.62 -0.40
C VAL A 442 24.21 -21.91 -0.51
N PHE A 443 23.58 -23.03 -0.90
CA PHE A 443 24.28 -24.30 -1.10
C PHE A 443 25.41 -24.18 -2.13
N ARG A 444 25.21 -23.43 -3.22
CA ARG A 444 26.28 -23.21 -4.21
C ARG A 444 27.46 -22.42 -3.63
N ALA A 445 27.18 -21.40 -2.82
CA ALA A 445 28.20 -20.56 -2.18
C ALA A 445 28.92 -21.27 -1.02
N THR A 446 28.30 -22.23 -0.36
CA THR A 446 28.90 -22.96 0.77
C THR A 446 29.94 -23.99 0.29
N PRO A 447 31.12 -24.09 0.93
CA PRO A 447 32.11 -25.13 0.62
C PRO A 447 31.51 -26.55 0.70
N ALA A 448 31.93 -27.42 -0.21
CA ALA A 448 31.34 -28.76 -0.34
C ALA A 448 31.49 -29.60 0.94
N ASP A 449 32.64 -29.53 1.60
CA ASP A 449 32.88 -30.24 2.87
C ASP A 449 31.98 -29.75 4.01
N VAL A 450 31.61 -28.47 4.05
CA VAL A 450 30.66 -27.95 5.04
C VAL A 450 29.30 -28.59 4.83
N LEU A 451 28.82 -28.67 3.59
CA LEU A 451 27.54 -29.33 3.28
C LEU A 451 27.60 -30.84 3.53
N ALA A 452 28.70 -31.50 3.18
CA ALA A 452 28.90 -32.93 3.43
C ALA A 452 28.78 -33.26 4.92
N ASN A 453 29.45 -32.49 5.78
CA ASN A 453 29.43 -32.71 7.22
C ASN A 453 28.11 -32.25 7.87
N ALA A 454 27.54 -31.12 7.44
CA ALA A 454 26.30 -30.59 8.00
C ALA A 454 25.08 -31.47 7.72
N PHE A 455 25.03 -32.09 6.54
CA PHE A 455 23.88 -32.90 6.10
C PHE A 455 24.18 -34.40 6.03
N GLY A 456 25.39 -34.86 6.40
CA GLY A 456 25.79 -36.27 6.33
C GLY A 456 25.84 -36.82 4.89
N LEU A 457 26.17 -35.98 3.91
CA LEU A 457 26.14 -36.32 2.48
C LEU A 457 27.50 -36.79 1.96
N ARG A 458 27.49 -37.73 1.00
CA ARG A 458 28.69 -38.09 0.22
C ARG A 458 29.05 -36.94 -0.73
N GLN A 459 30.33 -36.82 -1.09
CA GLN A 459 30.77 -35.73 -1.98
C GLN A 459 30.11 -35.72 -3.35
N ARG A 460 29.75 -36.90 -3.88
CA ARG A 460 28.93 -36.99 -5.10
C ARG A 460 27.56 -36.34 -4.93
N GLN A 461 26.88 -36.60 -3.81
CA GLN A 461 25.55 -36.02 -3.52
C GLN A 461 25.63 -34.50 -3.34
N VAL A 462 26.70 -34.00 -2.72
CA VAL A 462 26.93 -32.54 -2.60
C VAL A 462 27.17 -31.92 -3.98
N THR A 463 27.95 -32.58 -4.83
CA THR A 463 28.17 -32.13 -6.21
C THR A 463 26.85 -32.09 -6.98
N GLU A 464 26.02 -33.12 -6.86
CA GLU A 464 24.69 -33.17 -7.47
C GLU A 464 23.79 -32.04 -6.92
N LEU A 465 23.76 -31.81 -5.60
CA LEU A 465 22.98 -30.74 -4.96
C LEU A 465 23.39 -29.33 -5.44
N LYS A 466 24.69 -29.09 -5.63
CA LYS A 466 25.21 -27.77 -6.05
C LYS A 466 25.04 -27.54 -7.54
N LEU A 467 25.23 -28.56 -8.37
CA LEU A 467 25.37 -28.41 -9.82
C LEU A 467 24.17 -28.92 -10.63
N SER A 468 23.33 -29.79 -10.08
CA SER A 468 22.17 -30.33 -10.80
C SER A 468 20.99 -29.35 -10.77
N GLY A 469 20.14 -29.43 -11.79
CA GLY A 469 18.97 -28.58 -11.93
C GLY A 469 19.25 -27.23 -12.58
N ASN A 470 18.21 -26.39 -12.64
CA ASN A 470 18.29 -25.04 -13.16
C ASN A 470 19.08 -24.11 -12.21
N ARG A 471 19.71 -23.06 -12.77
CA ARG A 471 20.54 -22.15 -11.98
C ARG A 471 19.73 -21.07 -11.22
N GLY A 472 18.55 -20.71 -11.71
CA GLY A 472 17.70 -19.68 -11.12
C GLY A 472 16.69 -20.22 -10.10
N PRO A 473 15.98 -19.32 -9.39
CA PRO A 473 15.01 -19.70 -8.37
C PRO A 473 13.70 -20.27 -8.91
N LEU A 474 13.42 -20.08 -10.22
CA LEU A 474 12.21 -20.56 -10.89
C LEU A 474 12.42 -21.96 -11.46
N VAL A 475 11.92 -22.99 -10.77
CA VAL A 475 12.14 -24.41 -11.05
C VAL A 475 10.92 -25.00 -11.75
N HIS A 476 11.13 -25.79 -12.80
CA HIS A 476 10.09 -26.65 -13.35
C HIS A 476 10.39 -28.09 -12.89
N PRO A 477 9.51 -28.73 -12.12
CA PRO A 477 9.71 -30.11 -11.71
C PRO A 477 9.73 -30.98 -12.97
N GLN A 478 10.84 -31.67 -13.22
CA GLN A 478 10.83 -32.72 -14.23
C GLN A 478 9.97 -33.86 -13.68
N SER A 479 9.10 -34.43 -14.50
CA SER A 479 8.48 -35.71 -14.17
C SER A 479 9.61 -36.67 -13.86
N GLN A 480 9.67 -37.18 -12.63
CA GLN A 480 10.45 -38.37 -12.38
C GLN A 480 9.88 -39.42 -13.31
N SER A 481 10.62 -39.74 -14.39
CA SER A 481 10.42 -41.02 -15.05
C SER A 481 10.54 -42.04 -13.94
N GLN A 482 9.44 -42.68 -13.57
CA GLN A 482 9.45 -43.87 -12.75
C GLN A 482 10.39 -44.86 -13.45
N SER A 483 11.64 -44.93 -12.99
CA SER A 483 12.52 -46.03 -13.30
C SER A 483 11.98 -47.21 -12.50
N ASN A 484 11.09 -47.96 -13.14
CA ASN A 484 10.75 -49.32 -12.74
C ASN A 484 12.00 -50.20 -12.75
#